data_AF-A0A2H9PU91-F1
#
_entry.id   AF-A0A2H9PU91-F1
#
_cell.length_a   1.000
_cell.length_b   1.000
_cell.length_c   1.000
_cell.angle_alpha   90.00
_cell.angle_beta   90.00
_cell.angle_gamma   90.00
#
_symmetry.space_group_name_H-M   'P 1'
#
loop_
_entity.id
_entity.type
_entity.pdbx_description
1 polymer ?
#
loop_
_entity_poly.entity_id
_entity_poly.type
_entity_poly.pdbx_seq_one_letter_code
_entity_poly.pdbx_strand_id
1 'polypeptide(L)'
;MIDTLIEAAKKENWVKVDKSILKVCNNKSIIDWACKEGLNDSNGNVRDLAASILEKTNNGLTGEIKEKLYSHMKKDDNAYVRYRSSFALAAHDPSFHKEEVKDVLEKAKKDPDVSQFAESYLKQYTS
;
A
#
# COMPACT_ATOMS: atom_id res chain seq x y z
N MET A 1 14.16 13.70 1.72
CA MET A 1 12.85 13.81 1.03
C MET A 1 11.87 12.78 1.58
N ILE A 2 12.28 11.50 1.66
CA ILE A 2 11.48 10.46 2.31
C ILE A 2 11.24 10.75 3.80
N ASP A 3 12.22 11.33 4.52
CA ASP A 3 12.08 11.69 5.94
C ASP A 3 10.90 12.64 6.18
N THR A 4 10.65 13.57 5.26
CA THR A 4 9.52 14.50 5.37
C THR A 4 8.18 13.79 5.21
N LEU A 5 8.12 12.73 4.40
CA LEU A 5 6.94 11.89 4.25
C LEU A 5 6.75 10.98 5.45
N ILE A 6 7.83 10.37 5.95
CA ILE A 6 7.83 9.55 7.17
C ILE A 6 7.29 10.37 8.34
N GLU A 7 7.81 11.58 8.55
CA GLU A 7 7.36 12.46 9.63
C GLU A 7 5.92 12.95 9.44
N ALA A 8 5.46 13.10 8.19
CA ALA A 8 4.07 13.42 7.91
C ALA A 8 3.15 12.23 8.23
N ALA A 9 3.53 11.01 7.85
CA ALA A 9 2.78 9.79 8.11
C ALA A 9 2.70 9.48 9.62
N LYS A 10 3.82 9.60 10.35
CA LYS A 10 3.85 9.45 11.82
C LYS A 10 2.92 10.44 12.54
N LYS A 11 2.70 11.63 11.95
CA LYS A 11 1.78 12.67 12.46
C LYS A 11 0.39 12.60 11.83
N GLU A 12 0.09 11.52 11.09
CA GLU A 12 -1.20 11.29 10.43
C GLU A 12 -1.62 12.42 9.48
N ASN A 13 -0.65 13.16 8.93
CA ASN A 13 -0.91 14.20 7.94
C ASN A 13 -1.02 13.59 6.54
N TRP A 14 -2.05 12.76 6.35
CA TRP A 14 -2.28 12.01 5.12
C TRP A 14 -2.54 12.92 3.92
N VAL A 15 -3.17 14.08 4.12
CA VAL A 15 -3.34 15.10 3.09
C VAL A 15 -1.99 15.54 2.49
N LYS A 16 -0.96 15.71 3.34
CA LYS A 16 0.38 16.05 2.87
C LYS A 16 1.05 14.83 2.20
N VAL A 17 0.89 13.65 2.78
CA VAL A 17 1.44 12.41 2.23
C VAL A 17 0.92 12.18 0.81
N ASP A 18 -0.40 12.18 0.61
CA ASP A 18 -1.04 11.90 -0.68
C ASP A 18 -0.62 12.88 -1.77
N LYS A 19 -0.53 14.18 -1.44
CA LYS A 19 -0.05 15.22 -2.37
C LYS A 19 1.41 15.04 -2.78
N SER A 20 2.20 14.35 -1.97
CA SER A 20 3.64 14.19 -2.15
C SER A 20 4.02 12.82 -2.72
N ILE A 21 3.29 11.75 -2.42
CA ILE A 21 3.59 10.38 -2.89
C ILE A 21 3.72 10.35 -4.41
N LEU A 22 2.77 10.95 -5.15
CA LEU A 22 2.77 10.92 -6.62
C LEU A 22 4.02 11.59 -7.24
N LYS A 23 4.69 12.47 -6.50
CA LYS A 23 5.92 13.14 -6.96
C LYS A 23 7.16 12.28 -6.76
N VAL A 24 7.07 11.23 -5.93
CA VAL A 24 8.24 10.50 -5.44
C VAL A 24 8.14 8.98 -5.57
N CYS A 25 6.96 8.43 -5.85
CA CYS A 25 6.71 6.98 -5.91
C CYS A 25 7.51 6.25 -6.99
N ASN A 26 8.04 6.98 -7.98
CA ASN A 26 8.90 6.43 -9.02
C ASN A 26 10.40 6.69 -8.79
N ASN A 27 10.77 7.31 -7.67
CA ASN A 27 12.17 7.48 -7.32
C ASN A 27 12.74 6.16 -6.78
N LYS A 28 13.80 5.65 -7.41
CA LYS A 28 14.43 4.38 -7.04
C LYS A 28 14.82 4.28 -5.57
N SER A 29 15.42 5.32 -5.00
CA SER A 29 15.85 5.30 -3.58
C SER A 29 14.66 5.18 -2.61
N ILE A 30 13.51 5.74 -2.99
CA ILE A 30 12.29 5.72 -2.18
C ILE A 30 11.58 4.37 -2.28
N ILE A 31 11.57 3.76 -3.47
CA ILE A 31 11.08 2.40 -3.66
C ILE A 31 11.97 1.41 -2.90
N ASP A 32 13.29 1.55 -3.04
CA ASP A 32 14.26 0.69 -2.34
C ASP A 32 14.07 0.80 -0.81
N TRP A 33 13.84 2.02 -0.29
CA TRP A 33 13.47 2.24 1.11
C TRP A 33 12.15 1.55 1.47
N ALA A 34 11.08 1.73 0.69
CA ALA A 34 9.78 1.13 0.97
C ALA A 34 9.87 -0.41 1.07
N CYS A 35 10.63 -1.03 0.16
CA CYS A 35 10.85 -2.48 0.12
C CYS A 35 11.68 -3.02 1.30
N LYS A 36 12.77 -2.31 1.67
CA LYS A 36 13.78 -2.81 2.62
C LYS A 36 13.50 -2.41 4.07
N GLU A 37 13.03 -1.20 4.27
CA GLU A 37 12.90 -0.58 5.58
C GLU A 37 11.43 -0.26 5.90
N GLY A 38 10.74 0.43 5.00
CA GLY A 38 9.40 0.96 5.24
C GLY A 38 8.36 -0.11 5.62
N LEU A 39 8.29 -1.22 4.87
CA LEU A 39 7.38 -2.33 5.21
C LEU A 39 7.73 -3.02 6.54
N ASN A 40 8.98 -2.93 6.99
CA ASN A 40 9.44 -3.56 8.22
C ASN A 40 9.41 -2.60 9.43
N ASP A 41 8.92 -1.37 9.26
CA ASP A 41 8.95 -0.37 10.33
C ASP A 41 8.04 -0.76 11.51
N SER A 42 8.47 -0.47 12.73
CA SER A 42 7.69 -0.68 13.95
C SER A 42 6.38 0.13 13.98
N ASN A 43 6.33 1.28 13.32
CA ASN A 43 5.18 2.17 13.28
C ASN A 43 4.26 1.81 12.10
N GLY A 44 3.00 1.48 12.40
CA GLY A 44 2.01 1.11 11.39
C GLY A 44 1.77 2.19 10.31
N ASN A 45 1.86 3.48 10.64
CA ASN A 45 1.69 4.56 9.66
C ASN A 45 2.87 4.63 8.69
N VAL A 46 4.08 4.24 9.12
CA VAL A 46 5.24 4.16 8.23
C VAL A 46 5.13 2.96 7.29
N ARG A 47 4.61 1.82 7.79
CA ARG A 47 4.30 0.65 6.94
C ARG A 47 3.21 0.96 5.91
N ASP A 48 2.19 1.71 6.31
CA ASP A 48 1.12 2.20 5.42
C ASP A 48 1.71 3.08 4.31
N LEU A 49 2.53 4.06 4.67
CA LEU A 49 3.25 4.89 3.70
C LEU A 49 4.06 4.04 2.71
N ALA A 50 4.78 3.03 3.19
CA ALA A 50 5.55 2.13 2.34
C ALA A 50 4.66 1.37 1.36
N ALA A 51 3.57 0.76 1.84
CA ALA A 51 2.59 0.08 0.99
C ALA A 51 1.95 1.04 -0.03
N SER A 52 1.64 2.28 0.37
CA SER A 52 1.11 3.33 -0.52
C SER A 52 2.10 3.75 -1.60
N ILE A 53 3.40 3.83 -1.30
CA ILE A 53 4.44 4.09 -2.31
C ILE A 53 4.51 2.93 -3.31
N LEU A 54 4.45 1.69 -2.83
CA LEU A 54 4.47 0.49 -3.67
C LEU A 54 3.18 0.35 -4.48
N GLU A 55 2.03 0.81 -3.97
CA GLU A 55 0.78 0.90 -4.74
C GLU A 55 0.91 1.85 -5.94
N LYS A 56 1.57 3.01 -5.76
CA LYS A 56 1.60 4.08 -6.75
C LYS A 56 2.82 4.05 -7.68
N THR A 57 3.79 3.19 -7.44
CA THR A 57 4.97 3.09 -8.31
C THR A 57 4.62 2.38 -9.62
N ASN A 58 5.23 2.80 -10.71
CA ASN A 58 5.18 2.10 -12.00
C ASN A 58 6.23 1.00 -12.11
N ASN A 59 7.07 0.83 -11.08
CA ASN A 59 8.08 -0.21 -11.05
C ASN A 59 7.42 -1.52 -10.61
N GLY A 60 7.64 -2.60 -11.37
CA GLY A 60 7.13 -3.91 -11.00
C GLY A 60 7.67 -4.37 -9.65
N LEU A 61 6.82 -5.08 -8.90
CA LEU A 61 7.19 -5.67 -7.62
C LEU A 61 7.77 -7.07 -7.83
N THR A 62 8.85 -7.38 -7.10
CA THR A 62 9.41 -8.74 -7.09
C THR A 62 8.47 -9.70 -6.36
N GLY A 63 8.62 -11.01 -6.59
CA GLY A 63 7.85 -12.03 -5.86
C GLY A 63 8.00 -11.91 -4.34
N GLU A 64 9.22 -11.67 -3.85
CA GLU A 64 9.49 -11.48 -2.41
C GLU A 64 8.71 -10.29 -1.82
N ILE A 65 8.64 -9.17 -2.55
CA ILE A 65 7.90 -7.99 -2.09
C ILE A 65 6.39 -8.24 -2.14
N LYS A 66 5.88 -8.96 -3.15
CA LYS A 66 4.47 -9.37 -3.19
C LYS A 66 4.11 -10.29 -2.01
N GLU A 67 4.94 -11.27 -1.70
CA GLU A 67 4.74 -12.14 -0.52
C GLU A 67 4.77 -11.34 0.79
N LYS A 68 5.67 -10.37 0.91
CA LYS A 68 5.72 -9.49 2.08
C LYS A 68 4.44 -8.67 2.22
N LEU A 69 3.99 -8.02 1.15
CA LEU A 69 2.72 -7.28 1.12
C LEU A 69 1.54 -8.20 1.46
N TYR A 70 1.52 -9.44 0.95
CA TYR A 70 0.48 -10.41 1.29
C TYR A 70 0.49 -10.78 2.78
N SER A 71 1.66 -10.98 3.38
CA SER A 71 1.78 -11.18 4.82
C SER A 71 1.21 -10.01 5.62
N HIS A 72 1.55 -8.77 5.26
CA HIS A 72 0.97 -7.57 5.88
C HIS A 72 -0.55 -7.51 5.67
N MET A 73 -1.03 -7.72 4.45
CA MET A 73 -2.45 -7.78 4.13
C MET A 73 -3.23 -8.71 5.06
N LYS A 74 -2.65 -9.86 5.40
CA LYS A 74 -3.30 -10.88 6.24
C LYS A 74 -3.19 -10.63 7.73
N LYS A 75 -2.07 -10.09 8.22
CA LYS A 75 -1.68 -10.18 9.64
C LYS A 75 -1.30 -8.86 10.30
N ASP A 76 -1.12 -7.77 9.54
CA ASP A 76 -0.74 -6.50 10.12
C ASP A 76 -1.80 -6.02 11.12
N ASP A 77 -1.38 -5.43 12.23
CA ASP A 77 -2.28 -4.93 13.28
C ASP A 77 -3.03 -3.68 12.81
N ASN A 78 -2.37 -2.85 12.01
CA ASN A 78 -2.95 -1.65 11.42
C ASN A 78 -3.82 -2.00 10.20
N ALA A 79 -5.11 -1.63 10.27
CA ALA A 79 -6.07 -1.90 9.21
C ALA A 79 -5.71 -1.24 7.87
N TYR A 80 -5.17 -0.02 7.89
CA TYR A 80 -4.79 0.70 6.69
C TYR A 80 -3.59 0.06 6.00
N VAL A 81 -2.64 -0.52 6.76
CA VAL A 81 -1.56 -1.33 6.18
C VAL A 81 -2.14 -2.53 5.44
N ARG A 82 -3.15 -3.20 6.02
CA ARG A 82 -3.82 -4.33 5.35
C ARG A 82 -4.49 -3.88 4.05
N TYR A 83 -5.20 -2.76 4.07
CA TYR A 83 -5.88 -2.21 2.90
C TYR A 83 -4.89 -1.79 1.81
N ARG A 84 -3.88 -0.97 2.13
CA ARG A 84 -2.87 -0.51 1.16
C ARG A 84 -2.05 -1.66 0.59
N SER A 85 -1.76 -2.68 1.39
CA SER A 85 -1.09 -3.87 0.87
C SER A 85 -1.96 -4.60 -0.17
N SER A 86 -3.28 -4.71 0.06
CA SER A 86 -4.19 -5.26 -0.94
C SER A 86 -4.28 -4.40 -2.21
N PHE A 87 -4.20 -3.08 -2.09
CA PHE A 87 -4.21 -2.16 -3.23
C PHE A 87 -2.93 -2.31 -4.06
N ALA A 88 -1.78 -2.40 -3.40
CA ALA A 88 -0.50 -2.63 -4.07
C ALA A 88 -0.48 -3.97 -4.82
N LEU A 89 -0.98 -5.05 -4.19
CA LEU A 89 -1.11 -6.33 -4.88
C LEU A 89 -2.05 -6.25 -6.08
N ALA A 90 -3.24 -5.65 -5.93
CA ALA A 90 -4.18 -5.48 -7.02
C ALA A 90 -3.67 -4.56 -8.15
N ALA A 91 -2.81 -3.59 -7.84
CA ALA A 91 -2.21 -2.69 -8.82
C ALA A 91 -1.16 -3.38 -9.70
N HIS A 92 -0.39 -4.31 -9.12
CA HIS A 92 0.77 -4.92 -9.78
C HIS A 92 0.53 -6.34 -10.27
N ASP A 93 -0.35 -7.08 -9.62
CA ASP A 93 -0.66 -8.47 -9.95
C ASP A 93 -2.04 -8.88 -9.38
N PRO A 94 -3.15 -8.52 -10.05
CA PRO A 94 -4.50 -8.85 -9.58
C PRO A 94 -4.81 -10.36 -9.58
N SER A 95 -3.91 -11.20 -10.12
CA SER A 95 -4.03 -12.65 -10.05
C SER A 95 -3.43 -13.26 -8.78
N PHE A 96 -2.54 -12.52 -8.11
CA PHE A 96 -1.82 -12.97 -6.93
C PHE A 96 -2.74 -13.05 -5.71
N HIS A 97 -2.98 -14.26 -5.18
CA HIS A 97 -3.94 -14.51 -4.10
C HIS A 97 -5.31 -13.82 -4.33
N LYS A 98 -5.81 -13.96 -5.57
CA LYS A 98 -6.98 -13.23 -6.10
C LYS A 98 -8.14 -13.14 -5.10
N GLU A 99 -8.58 -14.27 -4.55
CA GLU A 99 -9.75 -14.32 -3.68
C GLU A 99 -9.48 -13.63 -2.33
N GLU A 100 -8.30 -13.85 -1.74
CA GLU A 100 -7.94 -13.20 -0.48
C GLU A 100 -7.72 -11.69 -0.64
N VAL A 101 -7.13 -11.25 -1.75
CA VAL A 101 -7.00 -9.82 -2.07
C VAL A 101 -8.39 -9.21 -2.24
N LYS A 102 -9.27 -9.85 -3.02
CA LYS A 102 -10.65 -9.40 -3.21
C LYS A 102 -11.42 -9.30 -1.89
N ASP A 103 -11.28 -10.26 -0.99
CA ASP A 103 -11.92 -10.23 0.34
C ASP A 103 -11.48 -9.01 1.17
N VAL A 104 -10.21 -8.63 1.09
CA VAL A 104 -9.69 -7.45 1.79
C VAL A 104 -10.15 -6.16 1.13
N LEU A 105 -10.20 -6.12 -0.21
CA LEU A 105 -10.77 -4.99 -0.95
C LEU A 105 -12.26 -4.78 -0.60
N GLU A 106 -13.07 -5.83 -0.49
CA GLU A 106 -14.49 -5.72 -0.10
C GLU A 106 -14.66 -5.22 1.34
N LYS A 107 -13.70 -5.51 2.23
CA LYS A 107 -13.67 -4.91 3.58
C LYS A 107 -13.28 -3.44 3.51
N ALA A 108 -12.22 -3.11 2.77
CA ALA A 108 -11.75 -1.73 2.57
C ALA A 108 -12.82 -0.83 1.93
N LYS A 109 -13.67 -1.38 1.06
CA LYS A 109 -14.81 -0.66 0.45
C LYS A 109 -15.78 -0.07 1.48
N LYS A 110 -15.88 -0.67 2.67
CA LYS A 110 -16.76 -0.21 3.76
C LYS A 110 -16.14 0.88 4.62
N ASP A 111 -14.84 1.15 4.45
CA ASP A 111 -14.12 2.18 5.17
C ASP A 111 -14.19 3.51 4.40
N PRO A 112 -14.66 4.61 5.01
CA PRO A 112 -14.90 5.86 4.29
C PRO A 112 -13.63 6.47 3.68
N ASP A 113 -12.46 6.26 4.29
CA ASP A 113 -11.21 6.90 3.85
C ASP A 113 -10.61 6.22 2.62
N VAL A 114 -10.87 4.91 2.47
CA VAL A 114 -10.28 4.10 1.39
C VAL A 114 -11.28 3.48 0.43
N SER A 115 -12.59 3.67 0.67
CA SER A 115 -13.69 3.09 -0.13
C SER A 115 -13.51 3.30 -1.63
N GLN A 116 -13.25 4.53 -2.06
CA GLN A 116 -13.10 4.87 -3.48
C GLN A 116 -11.93 4.13 -4.14
N PHE A 117 -10.81 3.96 -3.43
CA PHE A 117 -9.66 3.21 -3.94
C PHE A 117 -10.01 1.73 -4.05
N ALA A 118 -10.61 1.14 -3.02
CA ALA A 118 -11.03 -0.25 -3.01
C ALA A 118 -12.00 -0.57 -4.16
N GLU A 119 -12.99 0.30 -4.39
CA GLU A 119 -13.92 0.18 -5.53
C GLU A 119 -13.21 0.21 -6.89
N SER A 120 -12.17 1.05 -7.03
CA SER A 120 -11.41 1.13 -8.27
C SER A 120 -10.67 -0.18 -8.57
N TYR A 121 -10.09 -0.81 -7.54
CA TYR A 121 -9.40 -2.09 -7.69
C TYR A 121 -10.37 -3.26 -7.86
N LEU A 122 -11.53 -3.26 -7.18
CA LEU A 122 -12.54 -4.32 -7.29
C LEU A 122 -13.07 -4.51 -8.72
N LYS A 123 -13.09 -3.46 -9.54
CA LYS A 123 -13.49 -3.55 -10.96
C LYS A 123 -12.64 -4.55 -11.77
N GLN A 124 -11.43 -4.84 -11.31
CA GLN A 124 -10.54 -5.84 -11.95
C GLN A 124 -10.97 -7.29 -11.66
N TYR A 125 -11.86 -7.50 -10.69
CA TYR A 125 -12.27 -8.82 -10.20
C TYR A 125 -13.71 -9.19 -10.58
N THR A 126 -14.39 -8.35 -11.37
CA THR A 126 -15.78 -8.53 -11.81
C THR A 126 -15.89 -9.05 -13.25
N SER A 127 -14.86 -9.75 -13.76
CA SER A 127 -14.86 -10.41 -15.07
C SER A 127 -15.27 -11.87 -14.97
#